data_AF-A0A068R9Y4-F1
#
_entry.id   AF-A0A068R9Y4-F1
#
_cell.length_a   1.000
_cell.length_b   1.000
_cell.length_c   1.000
_cell.angle_alpha   90.00
_cell.angle_beta   90.00
_cell.angle_gamma   90.00
#
_symmetry.space_group_name_H-M   'P 1'
#
loop_
_entity.id
_entity.type
_entity.pdbx_description
1 polymer ?
#
loop_
_entity_poly.entity_id
_entity_poly.type
_entity_poly.pdbx_seq_one_letter_code
_entity_poly.pdbx_strand_id
1 'polypeptide(L)'
;MMMIRPIEYRDLADLLTLASKSGIGLTSLPQDAATLSSRIKRALKTWQGELPPSEQCYLFVLEDRERSRVVGVCAIEVAIGLTEPWYSFRVSTQVHASKQLNVYKSVPTLFLSNDHTGHSELCTLFLDPDYRYGENGKLLSKVRLLFIAAFRKRFMQRLIAEMRGFSDEKGCSPFWESIGRHFFSIEFAKADYLSGIGHKAFIAELMPKHPLYIDFLSEDAQKVIGEVHPQTVPARRVLESEGLDYQGYVDIFDGGAPLEAEIDKMRAVKHSRLVKVALTETPIFLDAPSLLVANDNYQHYRALLVNTALYDDRLPINAASAAARTAFLPWAHTPFEQRQQRVKRFAALLQQHQQSLAEIISRETSKPRWETLTEIQAMIGKVGISLHAYQARSGVSHTPMAEGASVLRHRPHGVLAVFGPYNFPGHLPNGHIVPALLAGNCVVFKPSELDAIDRRRNAEVVAAGRVAQRCAQLGTGRAGNRRSAGRQCRY
;
A
#
# COMPACT_ATOMS: atom_id res chain seq x y z
N MET A 1 2.25 4.85 8.49
CA MET A 1 2.75 3.67 7.73
C MET A 1 1.99 3.59 6.42
N MET A 2 2.71 3.46 5.30
CA MET A 2 2.12 3.30 3.98
C MET A 2 1.76 1.85 3.70
N MET A 3 0.58 1.61 3.14
CA MET A 3 0.09 0.25 2.83
C MET A 3 -0.68 0.24 1.51
N ILE A 4 -0.36 -0.71 0.64
CA ILE A 4 -1.18 -1.00 -0.54
C ILE A 4 -2.32 -1.93 -0.14
N ARG A 5 -3.53 -1.60 -0.60
CA ARG A 5 -4.72 -2.45 -0.52
C ARG A 5 -5.62 -2.26 -1.74
N PRO A 6 -6.52 -3.23 -2.04
CA PRO A 6 -7.64 -3.00 -2.92
C PRO A 6 -8.45 -1.76 -2.51
N ILE A 7 -8.97 -1.06 -3.51
CA ILE A 7 -9.88 0.06 -3.29
C ILE A 7 -11.20 -0.41 -2.68
N GLU A 8 -11.82 0.46 -1.89
CA GLU A 8 -13.15 0.29 -1.32
C GLU A 8 -14.03 1.51 -1.63
N TYR A 9 -15.36 1.39 -1.56
CA TYR A 9 -16.26 2.51 -1.83
C TYR A 9 -16.02 3.74 -0.96
N ARG A 10 -15.54 3.55 0.27
CA ARG A 10 -15.21 4.65 1.18
C ARG A 10 -14.09 5.57 0.64
N ASP A 11 -13.29 5.08 -0.30
CA ASP A 11 -12.13 5.80 -0.83
C ASP A 11 -12.50 6.80 -1.94
N LEU A 12 -13.76 6.86 -2.38
CA LEU A 12 -14.19 7.72 -3.51
C LEU A 12 -13.84 9.20 -3.31
N ALA A 13 -14.00 9.73 -2.09
CA ALA A 13 -13.71 11.13 -1.78
C ALA A 13 -12.20 11.44 -1.89
N ASP A 14 -11.36 10.56 -1.37
CA ASP A 14 -9.90 10.70 -1.51
C ASP A 14 -9.47 10.53 -2.97
N LEU A 15 -10.10 9.61 -3.71
CA LEU A 15 -9.81 9.39 -5.13
C LEU A 15 -10.15 10.62 -5.98
N LEU A 16 -11.27 11.29 -5.71
CA LEU A 16 -11.63 12.57 -6.33
C LEU A 16 -10.60 13.67 -6.03
N THR A 17 -10.07 13.68 -4.80
CA THR A 17 -9.00 14.61 -4.39
C THR A 17 -7.69 14.32 -5.11
N LEU A 18 -7.38 13.06 -5.40
CA LEU A 18 -6.23 12.69 -6.21
C LEU A 18 -6.42 13.06 -7.69
N ALA A 19 -7.62 12.82 -8.24
CA ALA A 19 -7.96 13.15 -9.63
C ALA A 19 -7.87 14.67 -9.91
N SER A 20 -8.26 15.52 -8.96
CA SER A 20 -8.09 16.99 -9.12
C SER A 20 -6.62 17.44 -9.17
N LYS A 21 -5.69 16.58 -8.72
CA LYS A 21 -4.24 16.85 -8.72
C LYS A 21 -3.48 16.19 -9.87
N SER A 22 -4.12 15.34 -10.69
CA SER A 22 -3.41 14.58 -11.74
C SER A 22 -3.05 15.40 -12.98
N GLY A 23 -3.74 16.51 -13.19
CA GLY A 23 -3.61 17.31 -14.41
C GLY A 23 -4.21 16.62 -15.63
N ILE A 24 -3.97 17.21 -16.80
CA ILE A 24 -4.44 16.75 -18.13
C ILE A 24 -3.58 15.56 -18.58
N GLY A 25 -4.09 14.64 -19.42
CA GLY A 25 -3.29 13.57 -20.01
C GLY A 25 -3.21 12.30 -19.17
N LEU A 26 -3.97 12.21 -18.07
CA LEU A 26 -4.16 10.97 -17.32
C LEU A 26 -5.62 10.54 -17.40
N THR A 27 -6.04 10.15 -18.61
CA THR A 27 -7.42 9.72 -18.94
C THR A 27 -7.96 8.66 -17.98
N SER A 28 -7.10 7.78 -17.50
CA SER A 28 -7.49 6.71 -16.58
C SER A 28 -7.86 7.20 -15.16
N LEU A 29 -7.60 8.46 -14.79
CA LEU A 29 -8.03 9.05 -13.51
C LEU A 29 -8.78 10.37 -13.73
N PRO A 30 -9.99 10.33 -14.32
CA PRO A 30 -10.74 11.54 -14.64
C PRO A 30 -11.30 12.19 -13.38
N GLN A 31 -11.41 13.52 -13.39
CA GLN A 31 -12.08 14.29 -12.35
C GLN A 31 -13.62 14.23 -12.51
N ASP A 32 -14.18 13.02 -12.47
CA ASP A 32 -15.62 12.77 -12.60
C ASP A 32 -16.11 11.73 -11.58
N ALA A 33 -17.03 12.14 -10.71
CA ALA A 33 -17.49 11.31 -9.60
C ALA A 33 -18.28 10.08 -10.06
N ALA A 34 -19.07 10.19 -11.13
CA ALA A 34 -19.86 9.09 -11.65
C ALA A 34 -18.96 8.00 -12.25
N THR A 35 -17.97 8.39 -13.06
CA THR A 35 -16.98 7.51 -13.67
C THR A 35 -16.11 6.82 -12.62
N LEU A 36 -15.58 7.57 -11.66
CA LEU A 36 -14.77 6.98 -10.58
C LEU A 36 -15.60 6.02 -9.70
N SER A 37 -16.85 6.39 -9.38
CA SER A 37 -17.77 5.50 -8.66
C SER A 37 -18.03 4.21 -9.44
N SER A 38 -18.34 4.31 -10.74
CA SER A 38 -18.53 3.17 -11.66
C SER A 38 -17.30 2.25 -11.68
N ARG A 39 -16.10 2.85 -11.77
CA ARG A 39 -14.83 2.13 -11.76
C ARG A 39 -14.58 1.39 -10.46
N ILE A 40 -14.91 1.98 -9.31
CA ILE A 40 -14.86 1.28 -8.02
C ILE A 40 -15.81 0.08 -8.02
N LYS A 41 -17.05 0.23 -8.53
CA LYS A 41 -17.99 -0.91 -8.60
C LYS A 41 -17.43 -2.04 -9.46
N ARG A 42 -16.85 -1.70 -10.62
CA ARG A 42 -16.22 -2.65 -11.55
C ARG A 42 -15.03 -3.37 -10.90
N ALA A 43 -14.20 -2.64 -10.16
CA ALA A 43 -13.10 -3.24 -9.41
C ALA A 43 -13.61 -4.23 -8.35
N LEU A 44 -14.64 -3.88 -7.59
CA LEU A 44 -15.23 -4.78 -6.58
C LEU A 44 -15.82 -6.06 -7.19
N LYS A 45 -16.52 -5.96 -8.32
CA LYS A 45 -17.01 -7.12 -9.07
C LYS A 45 -15.88 -7.99 -9.62
N THR A 46 -14.75 -7.38 -9.99
CA THR A 46 -13.53 -8.11 -10.41
C THR A 46 -12.99 -8.99 -9.27
N TRP A 47 -12.94 -8.47 -8.04
CA TRP A 47 -12.54 -9.25 -6.86
C TRP A 47 -13.50 -10.40 -6.54
N GLN A 48 -14.78 -10.24 -6.89
CA GLN A 48 -15.81 -11.28 -6.73
C GLN A 48 -15.79 -12.33 -7.85
N GLY A 49 -15.09 -12.06 -8.96
CA GLY A 49 -15.04 -12.95 -10.12
C GLY A 49 -16.31 -12.92 -10.97
N GLU A 50 -17.07 -11.83 -10.91
CA GLU A 50 -18.37 -11.68 -11.58
C GLU A 50 -18.26 -11.15 -13.02
N LEU A 51 -17.06 -10.78 -13.47
CA LEU A 51 -16.84 -10.12 -14.76
C LEU A 51 -16.00 -10.99 -15.71
N PRO A 52 -16.22 -10.94 -17.03
CA PRO A 52 -15.32 -11.52 -18.00
C PRO A 52 -13.97 -10.77 -18.03
N PRO A 53 -12.88 -11.39 -18.52
CA PRO A 53 -11.56 -10.74 -18.57
C PRO A 53 -11.52 -9.36 -19.23
N SER A 54 -12.37 -9.12 -20.23
CA SER A 54 -12.50 -7.84 -20.95
C SER A 54 -13.01 -6.68 -20.08
N GLU A 55 -13.66 -6.98 -18.96
CA GLU A 55 -14.24 -5.98 -18.05
C GLU A 55 -13.53 -5.95 -16.69
N GLN A 56 -12.64 -6.90 -16.43
CA GLN A 56 -11.93 -7.00 -15.15
C GLN A 56 -10.87 -5.91 -14.99
N CYS A 57 -10.94 -5.21 -13.86
CA CYS A 57 -9.97 -4.17 -13.46
C CYS A 57 -9.60 -4.36 -11.99
N TYR A 58 -8.31 -4.38 -11.69
CA TYR A 58 -7.81 -4.29 -10.32
C TYR A 58 -7.42 -2.86 -10.01
N LEU A 59 -8.04 -2.28 -8.98
CA LEU A 59 -7.74 -0.92 -8.51
C LEU A 59 -7.20 -0.98 -7.08
N PHE A 60 -6.00 -0.45 -6.90
CA PHE A 60 -5.27 -0.42 -5.64
C PHE A 60 -5.07 1.02 -5.16
N VAL A 61 -5.03 1.19 -3.85
CA VAL A 61 -4.73 2.46 -3.20
C VAL A 61 -3.51 2.33 -2.29
N LEU A 62 -2.70 3.38 -2.24
CA LEU A 62 -1.71 3.59 -1.20
C LEU A 62 -2.38 4.38 -0.08
N GLU A 63 -2.54 3.75 1.08
CA GLU A 63 -3.15 4.34 2.26
C GLU A 63 -2.07 4.76 3.25
N ASP A 64 -2.10 6.02 3.67
CA ASP A 64 -1.43 6.46 4.90
C ASP A 64 -2.31 6.05 6.09
N ARG A 65 -1.90 4.97 6.75
CA ARG A 65 -2.62 4.41 7.88
C ARG A 65 -2.63 5.26 9.14
N GLU A 66 -1.71 6.21 9.28
CA GLU A 66 -1.70 7.10 10.44
C GLU A 66 -2.76 8.18 10.29
N ARG A 67 -2.94 8.68 9.07
CA ARG A 67 -3.92 9.70 8.73
C ARG A 67 -5.26 9.13 8.25
N SER A 68 -5.34 7.81 8.06
CA SER A 68 -6.49 7.10 7.48
C SER A 68 -6.94 7.73 6.15
N ARG A 69 -5.97 8.00 5.28
CA ARG A 69 -6.17 8.72 4.01
C ARG A 69 -5.55 7.97 2.85
N VAL A 70 -6.24 7.90 1.73
CA VAL A 70 -5.66 7.44 0.46
C VAL A 70 -4.83 8.56 -0.17
N VAL A 71 -3.57 8.25 -0.46
CA VAL A 71 -2.55 9.21 -0.93
C VAL A 71 -1.98 8.85 -2.30
N GLY A 72 -2.32 7.67 -2.82
CA GLY A 72 -1.98 7.26 -4.18
C GLY A 72 -2.90 6.17 -4.69
N VAL A 73 -2.95 6.01 -6.01
CA VAL A 73 -3.80 5.05 -6.71
C VAL A 73 -3.03 4.42 -7.86
N CYS A 74 -3.23 3.11 -8.05
CA CYS A 74 -2.77 2.44 -9.25
C CYS A 74 -3.69 1.32 -9.71
N ALA A 75 -3.65 0.96 -10.99
CA ALA A 75 -4.58 -0.01 -11.55
C ALA A 75 -3.94 -1.02 -12.51
N ILE A 76 -4.70 -2.06 -12.83
CA ILE A 76 -4.40 -3.05 -13.86
C ILE A 76 -5.70 -3.40 -14.58
N GLU A 77 -5.76 -3.21 -15.90
CA GLU A 77 -6.82 -3.84 -16.72
C GLU A 77 -6.37 -5.25 -17.12
N VAL A 78 -7.27 -6.22 -17.01
CA VAL A 78 -6.93 -7.62 -17.30
C VAL A 78 -6.75 -7.85 -18.79
N ALA A 79 -7.64 -7.32 -19.62
CA ALA A 79 -7.59 -7.47 -21.07
C ALA A 79 -8.17 -6.25 -21.77
N ILE A 80 -7.31 -5.43 -22.37
CA ILE A 80 -7.73 -4.27 -23.17
C ILE A 80 -8.17 -4.69 -24.58
N GLY A 81 -8.95 -3.85 -25.27
CA GLY A 81 -9.27 -4.05 -26.68
C GLY A 81 -10.35 -5.08 -27.01
N LEU A 82 -10.91 -5.77 -26.00
CA LEU A 82 -11.88 -6.85 -26.22
C LEU A 82 -13.35 -6.41 -26.26
N THR A 83 -13.71 -5.34 -25.54
CA THR A 83 -15.06 -4.74 -25.58
C THR A 83 -15.10 -3.56 -26.54
N GLU A 84 -14.10 -2.67 -26.43
CA GLU A 84 -13.88 -1.54 -27.32
C GLU A 84 -12.45 -1.62 -27.84
N PRO A 85 -12.20 -1.29 -29.12
CA PRO A 85 -10.84 -1.27 -29.66
C PRO A 85 -9.93 -0.36 -28.84
N TRP A 86 -8.73 -0.84 -28.55
CA TRP A 86 -7.68 -0.06 -27.93
C TRP A 86 -6.72 0.36 -29.04
N TYR A 87 -6.64 1.67 -29.31
CA TYR A 87 -5.93 2.21 -30.47
C TYR A 87 -4.56 2.75 -30.09
N SER A 88 -3.59 2.53 -30.97
CA SER A 88 -2.26 3.16 -30.96
C SER A 88 -1.83 3.49 -32.39
N PHE A 89 -0.83 4.35 -32.53
CA PHE A 89 -0.09 4.45 -33.78
C PHE A 89 1.13 3.53 -33.72
N ARG A 90 1.27 2.65 -34.71
CA ARG A 90 2.51 1.92 -34.96
C ARG A 90 3.47 2.79 -35.75
N VAL A 91 4.63 3.08 -35.17
CA VAL A 91 5.75 3.75 -35.83
C VAL A 91 6.39 2.74 -36.79
N SER A 92 6.18 2.95 -38.08
CA SER A 92 6.64 2.07 -39.17
C SER A 92 7.59 2.81 -40.09
N THR A 93 8.24 2.08 -41.00
CA THR A 93 9.11 2.64 -42.03
C THR A 93 8.58 2.26 -43.40
N GLN A 94 8.36 3.25 -44.26
CA GLN A 94 7.98 3.05 -45.65
C GLN A 94 9.16 3.40 -46.56
N VAL A 95 9.48 2.51 -47.48
CA VAL A 95 10.58 2.69 -48.43
C VAL A 95 10.03 3.09 -49.79
N HIS A 96 10.52 4.21 -50.31
CA HIS A 96 10.29 4.67 -51.68
C HIS A 96 11.53 4.43 -52.52
N ALA A 97 11.43 3.55 -53.52
CA ALA A 97 12.51 3.26 -54.43
C ALA A 97 12.14 3.71 -55.86
N SER A 98 12.99 4.55 -56.45
CA SER A 98 12.88 4.93 -57.86
C SER A 98 14.17 4.56 -58.57
N LYS A 99 14.10 3.50 -59.39
CA LYS A 99 15.23 3.02 -60.20
C LYS A 99 15.71 4.08 -61.18
N GLN A 100 14.77 4.83 -61.79
CA GLN A 100 15.09 5.86 -62.78
C GLN A 100 15.87 7.04 -62.16
N LEU A 101 15.55 7.40 -60.92
CA LEU A 101 16.24 8.47 -60.20
C LEU A 101 17.42 7.96 -59.35
N ASN A 102 17.64 6.64 -59.29
CA ASN A 102 18.56 5.98 -58.36
C ASN A 102 18.35 6.43 -56.90
N VAL A 103 17.09 6.61 -56.50
CA VAL A 103 16.71 7.05 -55.16
C VAL A 103 16.14 5.87 -54.38
N TYR A 104 16.62 5.71 -53.15
CA TYR A 104 16.07 4.80 -52.15
C TYR A 104 15.87 5.59 -50.86
N LYS A 105 14.65 6.07 -50.63
CA LYS A 105 14.32 6.90 -49.47
C LYS A 105 13.47 6.11 -48.48
N SER A 106 14.01 5.93 -47.28
CA SER A 106 13.31 5.37 -46.14
C SER A 106 12.64 6.50 -45.36
N VAL A 107 11.32 6.42 -45.17
CA VAL A 107 10.51 7.48 -44.55
C VAL A 107 9.72 6.91 -43.37
N PRO A 108 9.80 7.51 -42.17
CA PRO A 108 9.03 7.06 -41.03
C PRO A 108 7.54 7.44 -41.15
N THR A 109 6.66 6.54 -40.73
CA THR A 109 5.20 6.68 -40.82
C THR A 109 4.51 6.26 -39.53
N LEU A 110 3.33 6.84 -39.27
CA LEU A 110 2.40 6.40 -38.23
C LEU A 110 1.23 5.68 -38.89
N PHE A 111 0.96 4.46 -38.43
CA PHE A 111 -0.18 3.65 -38.87
C PHE A 111 -1.13 3.42 -37.70
N LEU A 112 -2.41 3.78 -37.85
CA LEU A 112 -3.41 3.47 -36.85
C LEU A 112 -3.54 1.94 -36.72
N SER A 113 -3.49 1.45 -35.48
CA SER A 113 -3.47 0.03 -35.16
C SER A 113 -4.24 -0.23 -33.86
N ASN A 114 -4.59 -1.49 -33.64
CA ASN A 114 -5.13 -2.04 -32.41
C ASN A 114 -4.40 -3.34 -32.01
N ASP A 115 -3.08 -3.41 -32.31
CA ASP A 115 -2.26 -4.62 -32.14
C ASP A 115 -2.18 -5.08 -30.68
N HIS A 116 -2.45 -4.20 -29.70
CA HIS A 116 -2.42 -4.52 -28.27
C HIS A 116 -3.70 -5.15 -27.73
N THR A 117 -4.71 -5.40 -28.57
CA THR A 117 -5.93 -6.10 -28.15
C THR A 117 -5.62 -7.44 -27.49
N GLY A 118 -6.19 -7.65 -26.30
CA GLY A 118 -5.97 -8.84 -25.48
C GLY A 118 -4.71 -8.77 -24.60
N HIS A 119 -3.99 -7.65 -24.54
CA HIS A 119 -2.92 -7.46 -23.55
C HIS A 119 -3.51 -7.11 -22.17
N SER A 120 -2.79 -7.43 -21.10
CA SER A 120 -3.03 -6.79 -19.80
C SER A 120 -2.39 -5.40 -19.81
N GLU A 121 -2.91 -4.46 -19.03
CA GLU A 121 -2.42 -3.08 -19.02
C GLU A 121 -2.14 -2.59 -17.60
N LEU A 122 -0.96 -2.01 -17.37
CA LEU A 122 -0.68 -1.20 -16.20
C LEU A 122 -1.20 0.23 -16.41
N CYS A 123 -2.49 0.45 -16.17
CA CYS A 123 -3.08 1.78 -16.23
C CYS A 123 -3.03 2.47 -14.87
N THR A 124 -3.37 3.77 -14.83
CA THR A 124 -3.46 4.62 -13.64
C THR A 124 -2.24 4.50 -12.72
N LEU A 125 -1.42 5.55 -12.65
CA LEU A 125 -0.38 5.64 -11.63
C LEU A 125 -0.31 7.07 -11.15
N PHE A 126 -0.88 7.33 -9.99
CA PHE A 126 -0.83 8.66 -9.41
C PHE A 126 -0.52 8.61 -7.92
N LEU A 127 0.46 9.41 -7.53
CA LEU A 127 0.86 9.62 -6.14
C LEU A 127 0.76 11.12 -5.86
N ASP A 128 0.07 11.47 -4.79
CA ASP A 128 -0.05 12.84 -4.30
C ASP A 128 1.37 13.44 -4.17
N PRO A 129 1.64 14.64 -4.74
CA PRO A 129 2.95 15.28 -4.69
C PRO A 129 3.59 15.31 -3.30
N ASP A 130 2.79 15.51 -2.26
CA ASP A 130 3.26 15.56 -0.85
C ASP A 130 3.80 14.21 -0.35
N TYR A 131 3.54 13.12 -1.07
CA TYR A 131 3.95 11.76 -0.73
C TYR A 131 5.01 11.20 -1.69
N ARG A 132 5.52 12.00 -2.63
CA ARG A 132 6.60 11.64 -3.58
C ARG A 132 8.00 11.69 -2.93
N TYR A 133 8.12 11.13 -1.74
CA TYR A 133 9.39 10.97 -1.03
C TYR A 133 9.67 9.49 -0.75
N GLY A 134 10.93 9.20 -0.41
CA GLY A 134 11.37 7.84 -0.14
C GLY A 134 11.08 6.90 -1.30
N GLU A 135 10.47 5.75 -1.01
CA GLU A 135 10.19 4.70 -2.00
C GLU A 135 8.70 4.52 -2.32
N ASN A 136 7.84 5.47 -1.92
CA ASN A 136 6.39 5.38 -2.12
C ASN A 136 6.00 5.21 -3.59
N GLY A 137 6.65 5.95 -4.50
CA GLY A 137 6.42 5.82 -5.94
C GLY A 137 6.80 4.44 -6.49
N LYS A 138 7.93 3.88 -6.00
CA LYS A 138 8.35 2.51 -6.37
C LYS A 138 7.39 1.46 -5.83
N LEU A 139 6.96 1.59 -4.58
CA LEU A 139 5.95 0.73 -3.97
C LEU A 139 4.66 0.72 -4.79
N LEU A 140 4.10 1.91 -5.07
CA LEU A 140 2.86 2.05 -5.81
C LEU A 140 2.96 1.51 -7.25
N SER A 141 4.10 1.68 -7.91
CA SER A 141 4.30 1.16 -9.26
C SER A 141 4.49 -0.36 -9.27
N LYS A 142 5.45 -0.88 -8.48
CA LYS A 142 5.90 -2.29 -8.52
C LYS A 142 4.95 -3.27 -7.87
N VAL A 143 4.06 -2.82 -6.97
CA VAL A 143 3.06 -3.70 -6.37
C VAL A 143 2.15 -4.36 -7.41
N ARG A 144 1.88 -3.68 -8.53
CA ARG A 144 1.09 -4.22 -9.64
C ARG A 144 1.77 -5.45 -10.25
N LEU A 145 3.09 -5.38 -10.43
CA LEU A 145 3.88 -6.48 -10.95
C LEU A 145 3.96 -7.65 -9.96
N LEU A 146 4.09 -7.35 -8.66
CA LEU A 146 4.09 -8.37 -7.62
C LEU A 146 2.72 -9.08 -7.52
N PHE A 147 1.63 -8.33 -7.71
CA PHE A 147 0.27 -8.88 -7.78
C PHE A 147 0.10 -9.79 -9.01
N ILE A 148 0.58 -9.35 -10.19
CA ILE A 148 0.62 -10.17 -11.41
C ILE A 148 1.41 -11.46 -11.17
N ALA A 149 2.57 -11.38 -10.53
CA ALA A 149 3.38 -12.56 -10.19
C ALA A 149 2.64 -13.52 -9.23
N ALA A 150 1.94 -12.98 -8.22
CA ALA A 150 1.19 -13.79 -7.26
C ALA A 150 -0.03 -14.49 -7.87
N PHE A 151 -0.72 -13.83 -8.82
CA PHE A 151 -1.96 -14.31 -9.41
C PHE A 151 -1.86 -14.46 -10.94
N ARG A 152 -0.71 -14.97 -11.42
CA ARG A 152 -0.31 -15.01 -12.84
C ARG A 152 -1.39 -15.52 -13.79
N LYS A 153 -2.15 -16.53 -13.40
CA LYS A 153 -3.23 -17.14 -14.19
C LYS A 153 -4.40 -16.20 -14.52
N ARG A 154 -4.48 -15.04 -13.86
CA ARG A 154 -5.54 -14.03 -14.07
C ARG A 154 -5.20 -13.00 -15.15
N PHE A 155 -3.97 -13.00 -15.64
CA PHE A 155 -3.46 -11.99 -16.57
C PHE A 155 -3.05 -12.61 -17.90
N MET A 156 -3.01 -11.78 -18.93
CA MET A 156 -2.71 -12.19 -20.30
C MET A 156 -1.23 -12.53 -20.47
N GLN A 157 -0.80 -12.90 -21.67
CA GLN A 157 0.60 -13.25 -21.91
C GLN A 157 1.51 -12.02 -21.94
N ARG A 158 1.01 -10.93 -22.53
CA ARG A 158 1.72 -9.66 -22.69
C ARG A 158 1.11 -8.59 -21.81
N LEU A 159 1.98 -7.67 -21.38
CA LEU A 159 1.65 -6.52 -20.57
C LEU A 159 2.09 -5.26 -21.34
N ILE A 160 1.21 -4.28 -21.38
CA ILE A 160 1.51 -2.92 -21.81
C ILE A 160 1.41 -1.98 -20.61
N ALA A 161 2.16 -0.89 -20.63
CA ALA A 161 2.02 0.21 -19.71
C ALA A 161 1.97 1.51 -20.52
N GLU A 162 0.80 2.13 -20.57
CA GLU A 162 0.61 3.43 -21.20
C GLU A 162 1.42 4.49 -20.44
N MET A 163 2.14 5.32 -21.18
CA MET A 163 2.91 6.43 -20.62
C MET A 163 2.37 7.73 -21.19
N ARG A 164 1.93 8.62 -20.31
CA ARG A 164 1.54 9.97 -20.70
C ARG A 164 2.66 10.64 -21.52
N GLY A 165 2.33 11.07 -22.73
CA GLY A 165 3.22 11.78 -23.64
C GLY A 165 3.45 13.24 -23.23
N PHE A 166 4.21 13.95 -24.05
CA PHE A 166 4.59 15.31 -23.73
C PHE A 166 3.41 16.29 -23.91
N SER A 167 3.23 17.14 -22.90
CA SER A 167 2.38 18.33 -22.94
C SER A 167 3.12 19.45 -22.22
N ASP A 168 3.03 20.68 -22.71
CA ASP A 168 3.64 21.82 -22.03
C ASP A 168 2.86 22.24 -20.76
N GLU A 169 3.33 23.29 -20.09
CA GLU A 169 2.71 23.83 -18.87
C GLU A 169 1.29 24.39 -19.10
N LYS A 170 0.93 24.70 -20.34
CA LYS A 170 -0.41 25.16 -20.74
C LYS A 170 -1.33 23.98 -21.11
N GLY A 171 -0.80 22.75 -21.11
CA GLY A 171 -1.53 21.55 -21.50
C GLY A 171 -1.59 21.34 -23.01
N CYS A 172 -0.76 22.03 -23.80
CA CYS A 172 -0.68 21.83 -25.24
C CYS A 172 0.25 20.66 -25.57
N SER A 173 -0.21 19.72 -26.39
CA SER A 173 0.62 18.64 -26.93
C SER A 173 1.02 18.96 -28.37
N PRO A 174 2.33 19.10 -28.70
CA PRO A 174 2.77 19.32 -30.08
C PRO A 174 2.30 18.24 -31.05
N PHE A 175 2.22 16.99 -30.57
CA PHE A 175 1.70 15.86 -31.32
C PHE A 175 0.22 16.03 -31.66
N TRP A 176 -0.60 16.39 -30.67
CA TRP A 176 -2.02 16.68 -30.87
C TRP A 176 -2.24 17.80 -31.89
N GLU A 177 -1.48 18.89 -31.78
CA GLU A 177 -1.60 20.04 -32.68
C GLU A 177 -1.24 19.70 -34.13
N SER A 178 -0.32 18.75 -34.35
CA SER A 178 0.08 18.34 -35.71
C SER A 178 -0.79 17.26 -36.33
N ILE A 179 -1.60 16.54 -35.54
CA ILE A 179 -2.45 15.44 -36.03
C ILE A 179 -3.89 15.66 -35.57
N GLY A 180 -4.16 15.43 -34.29
CA GLY A 180 -5.51 15.39 -33.73
C GLY A 180 -6.32 16.64 -34.03
N ARG A 181 -5.75 17.83 -33.88
CA ARG A 181 -6.45 19.10 -34.11
C ARG A 181 -7.05 19.24 -35.53
N HIS A 182 -6.48 18.56 -36.52
CA HIS A 182 -6.97 18.60 -37.90
C HIS A 182 -8.20 17.71 -38.13
N PHE A 183 -8.42 16.70 -37.30
CA PHE A 183 -9.54 15.75 -37.41
C PHE A 183 -10.60 15.98 -36.33
N PHE A 184 -10.19 16.44 -35.16
CA PHE A 184 -11.03 16.68 -33.99
C PHE A 184 -11.11 18.19 -33.78
N SER A 185 -12.26 18.80 -34.07
CA SER A 185 -12.51 20.24 -33.89
C SER A 185 -12.62 20.66 -32.41
N ILE A 186 -11.83 20.05 -31.53
CA ILE A 186 -11.79 20.25 -30.08
C ILE A 186 -10.34 20.36 -29.59
N GLU A 187 -10.12 20.97 -28.42
CA GLU A 187 -8.80 21.05 -27.78
C GLU A 187 -8.37 19.70 -27.20
N PHE A 188 -7.06 19.48 -27.05
CA PHE A 188 -6.49 18.27 -26.45
C PHE A 188 -7.14 17.92 -25.11
N ALA A 189 -7.25 18.89 -24.19
CA ALA A 189 -7.85 18.68 -22.88
C ALA A 189 -9.31 18.19 -22.94
N LYS A 190 -10.07 18.60 -23.98
CA LYS A 190 -11.44 18.15 -24.17
C LYS A 190 -11.48 16.73 -24.72
N ALA A 191 -10.62 16.40 -25.67
CA ALA A 191 -10.49 15.04 -26.22
C ALA A 191 -10.05 14.04 -25.12
N ASP A 192 -9.04 14.42 -24.34
CA ASP A 192 -8.53 13.68 -23.18
C ASP A 192 -9.63 13.41 -22.15
N TYR A 193 -10.40 14.45 -21.78
CA TYR A 193 -11.52 14.32 -20.86
C TYR A 193 -12.61 13.36 -21.39
N LEU A 194 -13.02 13.50 -22.66
CA LEU A 194 -14.04 12.64 -23.27
C LEU A 194 -13.60 11.16 -23.30
N SER A 195 -12.34 10.92 -23.64
CA SER A 195 -11.74 9.58 -23.59
C SER A 195 -11.72 9.02 -22.17
N GLY A 196 -11.36 9.85 -21.17
CA GLY A 196 -11.30 9.46 -19.77
C GLY A 196 -12.64 9.09 -19.13
N ILE A 197 -13.74 9.73 -19.55
CA ILE A 197 -15.10 9.36 -19.12
C ILE A 197 -15.73 8.24 -19.98
N GLY A 198 -14.98 7.65 -20.90
CA GLY A 198 -15.39 6.47 -21.66
C GLY A 198 -16.13 6.74 -22.97
N HIS A 199 -16.22 7.99 -23.43
CA HIS A 199 -16.77 8.28 -24.75
C HIS A 199 -15.70 8.07 -25.81
N LYS A 200 -15.43 6.84 -26.26
CA LYS A 200 -14.33 6.55 -27.21
C LYS A 200 -14.74 6.38 -28.67
N ALA A 201 -16.04 6.34 -28.97
CA ALA A 201 -16.56 6.12 -30.33
C ALA A 201 -16.01 7.11 -31.36
N PHE A 202 -15.86 8.38 -30.95
CA PHE A 202 -15.39 9.47 -31.81
C PHE A 202 -13.96 9.23 -32.36
N ILE A 203 -13.14 8.41 -31.68
CA ILE A 203 -11.79 8.05 -32.13
C ILE A 203 -11.86 7.28 -33.46
N ALA A 204 -12.69 6.24 -33.50
CA ALA A 204 -12.84 5.39 -34.69
C ALA A 204 -13.50 6.13 -35.86
N GLU A 205 -14.33 7.13 -35.55
CA GLU A 205 -15.06 7.96 -36.53
C GLU A 205 -14.16 9.01 -37.19
N LEU A 206 -13.18 9.55 -36.46
CA LEU A 206 -12.41 10.73 -36.89
C LEU A 206 -10.92 10.44 -37.16
N MET A 207 -10.32 9.40 -36.59
CA MET A 207 -8.89 9.13 -36.82
C MET A 207 -8.60 8.71 -38.28
N PRO A 208 -7.49 9.20 -38.87
CA PRO A 208 -7.10 8.84 -40.22
C PRO A 208 -6.77 7.34 -40.31
N LYS A 209 -7.33 6.68 -41.33
CA LYS A 209 -7.12 5.24 -41.58
C LYS A 209 -5.89 4.95 -42.47
N HIS A 210 -5.33 6.00 -43.08
CA HIS A 210 -4.16 5.91 -43.95
C HIS A 210 -2.89 6.33 -43.22
N PRO A 211 -1.71 5.91 -43.72
CA PRO A 211 -0.44 6.19 -43.06
C PRO A 211 -0.16 7.69 -43.05
N LEU A 212 0.29 8.19 -41.91
CA LEU A 212 0.75 9.56 -41.77
C LEU A 212 2.28 9.58 -41.88
N TYR A 213 2.82 10.36 -42.80
CA TYR A 213 4.27 10.55 -42.89
C TYR A 213 4.73 11.47 -41.76
N ILE A 214 5.67 11.00 -40.94
CA ILE A 214 6.18 11.79 -39.80
C ILE A 214 6.89 13.06 -40.31
N ASP A 215 7.53 12.99 -41.48
CA ASP A 215 8.18 14.12 -42.16
C ASP A 215 7.22 15.30 -42.45
N PHE A 216 5.90 15.09 -42.44
CA PHE A 216 4.89 16.15 -42.64
C PHE A 216 4.39 16.78 -41.35
N LEU A 217 4.77 16.25 -40.19
CA LEU A 217 4.44 16.83 -38.90
C LEU A 217 5.38 17.99 -38.59
N SER A 218 4.96 18.89 -37.71
CA SER A 218 5.85 19.96 -37.23
C SER A 218 7.11 19.38 -36.55
N GLU A 219 8.23 20.10 -36.58
CA GLU A 219 9.46 19.64 -35.94
C GLU A 219 9.28 19.35 -34.46
N ASP A 220 8.44 20.12 -33.76
CA ASP A 220 8.17 19.91 -32.34
C ASP A 220 7.32 18.67 -32.08
N ALA A 221 6.38 18.34 -32.97
CA ALA A 221 5.67 17.06 -32.92
C ALA A 221 6.63 15.88 -33.14
N GLN A 222 7.51 15.98 -34.15
CA GLN A 222 8.49 14.92 -34.43
C GLN A 222 9.39 14.62 -33.23
N LYS A 223 9.82 15.66 -32.49
CA LYS A 223 10.67 15.52 -31.30
C LYS A 223 10.02 14.80 -30.12
N VAL A 224 8.68 14.81 -30.03
CA VAL A 224 7.96 14.23 -28.87
C VAL A 224 7.38 12.84 -29.15
N ILE A 225 7.47 12.33 -30.38
CA ILE A 225 7.01 10.97 -30.73
C ILE A 225 7.85 9.94 -29.97
N GLY A 226 7.19 9.13 -29.14
CA GLY A 226 7.85 8.11 -28.32
C GLY A 226 8.53 8.66 -27.07
N GLU A 227 8.39 9.96 -26.80
CA GLU A 227 8.83 10.57 -25.56
C GLU A 227 7.71 10.57 -24.53
N VAL A 228 8.06 10.70 -23.25
CA VAL A 228 7.09 10.74 -22.15
C VAL A 228 7.16 12.07 -21.44
N HIS A 229 6.07 12.48 -20.79
CA HIS A 229 6.04 13.69 -19.98
C HIS A 229 7.19 13.70 -18.94
N PRO A 230 7.81 14.85 -18.62
CA PRO A 230 8.87 14.92 -17.60
C PRO A 230 8.47 14.31 -16.25
N GLN A 231 7.20 14.45 -15.86
CA GLN A 231 6.66 13.85 -14.63
C GLN A 231 6.46 12.31 -14.72
N THR A 232 6.46 11.75 -15.93
CA THR A 232 6.31 10.30 -16.20
C THR A 232 7.66 9.59 -16.28
N VAL A 233 8.76 10.31 -16.56
CA VAL A 233 10.12 9.74 -16.67
C VAL A 233 10.51 8.83 -15.48
N PRO A 234 10.24 9.18 -14.20
CA PRO A 234 10.57 8.28 -13.10
C PRO A 234 9.81 6.95 -13.16
N ALA A 235 8.55 6.95 -13.60
CA ALA A 235 7.74 5.74 -13.75
C ALA A 235 8.24 4.87 -14.91
N ARG A 236 8.61 5.48 -16.04
CA ARG A 236 9.23 4.82 -17.20
C ARG A 236 10.49 4.04 -16.78
N ARG A 237 11.43 4.69 -16.09
CA ARG A 237 12.67 4.06 -15.60
C ARG A 237 12.42 2.87 -14.68
N VAL A 238 11.40 2.96 -13.80
CA VAL A 238 11.03 1.84 -12.92
C VAL A 238 10.58 0.63 -13.74
N LEU A 239 9.76 0.85 -14.77
CA LEU A 239 9.21 -0.22 -15.60
C LEU A 239 10.27 -0.82 -16.54
N GLU A 240 11.15 0.01 -17.11
CA GLU A 240 12.34 -0.44 -17.86
C GLU A 240 13.24 -1.34 -16.99
N SER A 241 13.47 -0.96 -15.72
CA SER A 241 14.25 -1.80 -14.79
C SER A 241 13.60 -3.15 -14.46
N GLU A 242 12.32 -3.33 -14.76
CA GLU A 242 11.58 -4.59 -14.59
C GLU A 242 11.46 -5.40 -15.90
N GLY A 243 11.96 -4.85 -17.01
CA GLY A 243 12.03 -5.50 -18.32
C GLY A 243 10.92 -5.11 -19.30
N LEU A 244 10.19 -4.01 -19.07
CA LEU A 244 9.35 -3.42 -20.11
C LEU A 244 10.19 -2.54 -21.04
N ASP A 245 9.88 -2.51 -22.32
CA ASP A 245 10.64 -1.72 -23.30
C ASP A 245 9.72 -1.10 -24.36
N TYR A 246 10.20 -0.05 -25.01
CA TYR A 246 9.51 0.59 -26.13
C TYR A 246 9.55 -0.29 -27.37
N GLN A 247 8.41 -0.53 -28.01
CA GLN A 247 8.28 -1.45 -29.15
C GLN A 247 7.75 -0.77 -30.42
N GLY A 248 7.93 0.55 -30.56
CA GLY A 248 7.56 1.27 -31.77
C GLY A 248 6.07 1.56 -31.90
N TYR A 249 5.38 1.78 -30.78
CA TYR A 249 3.99 2.24 -30.75
C TYR A 249 3.90 3.54 -29.96
N VAL A 250 2.99 4.43 -30.32
CA VAL A 250 2.73 5.68 -29.60
C VAL A 250 1.23 5.90 -29.38
N ASP A 251 0.89 6.62 -28.31
CA ASP A 251 -0.48 7.06 -28.06
C ASP A 251 -1.00 7.94 -29.21
N ILE A 252 -2.30 7.82 -29.50
CA ILE A 252 -2.95 8.50 -30.62
C ILE A 252 -3.25 9.97 -30.35
N PHE A 253 -3.23 10.42 -29.09
CA PHE A 253 -3.52 11.79 -28.70
C PHE A 253 -2.25 12.60 -28.45
N ASP A 254 -1.29 12.05 -27.69
CA ASP A 254 -0.13 12.80 -27.21
C ASP A 254 1.25 12.27 -27.66
N GLY A 255 1.27 11.15 -28.40
CA GLY A 255 2.49 10.56 -28.94
C GLY A 255 3.36 9.85 -27.89
N GLY A 256 2.84 9.64 -26.67
CA GLY A 256 3.54 8.97 -25.58
C GLY A 256 3.91 7.53 -25.90
N ALA A 257 5.09 7.08 -25.47
CA ALA A 257 5.57 5.72 -25.66
C ALA A 257 4.99 4.72 -24.65
N PRO A 258 4.01 3.88 -25.00
CA PRO A 258 3.74 2.66 -24.25
C PRO A 258 5.00 1.79 -24.14
N LEU A 259 5.17 1.19 -22.97
CA LEU A 259 6.17 0.14 -22.77
C LEU A 259 5.49 -1.23 -22.75
N GLU A 260 6.18 -2.24 -23.24
CA GLU A 260 5.64 -3.60 -23.36
C GLU A 260 6.60 -4.66 -22.84
N ALA A 261 6.05 -5.78 -22.36
CA ALA A 261 6.80 -6.99 -22.06
C ALA A 261 5.93 -8.25 -22.18
N GLU A 262 6.57 -9.40 -22.37
CA GLU A 262 5.98 -10.68 -21.99
C GLU A 262 6.04 -10.84 -20.47
N ILE A 263 4.90 -11.09 -19.83
CA ILE A 263 4.78 -11.10 -18.36
C ILE A 263 5.76 -12.09 -17.72
N ASP A 264 5.87 -13.29 -18.28
CA ASP A 264 6.73 -14.35 -17.74
C ASP A 264 8.24 -14.05 -17.89
N LYS A 265 8.59 -13.06 -18.72
CA LYS A 265 9.99 -12.62 -18.89
C LYS A 265 10.39 -11.53 -17.89
N MET A 266 9.43 -10.88 -17.24
CA MET A 266 9.65 -9.74 -16.36
C MET A 266 10.42 -10.11 -15.08
N ARG A 267 11.26 -9.18 -14.62
CA ARG A 267 12.09 -9.35 -13.42
C ARG A 267 11.26 -9.66 -12.17
N ALA A 268 10.23 -8.86 -11.88
CA ALA A 268 9.33 -9.09 -10.74
C ALA A 268 8.64 -10.46 -10.76
N VAL A 269 8.31 -11.00 -11.95
CA VAL A 269 7.67 -12.31 -12.07
C VAL A 269 8.70 -13.43 -11.84
N LYS A 270 9.87 -13.33 -12.47
CA LYS A 270 10.95 -14.34 -12.36
C LYS A 270 11.59 -14.41 -10.98
N HIS A 271 11.84 -13.26 -10.37
CA HIS A 271 12.66 -13.16 -9.16
C HIS A 271 11.85 -13.03 -7.88
N SER A 272 10.53 -12.82 -7.96
CA SER A 272 9.73 -12.82 -6.74
C SER A 272 9.60 -14.22 -6.16
N ARG A 273 9.64 -14.33 -4.84
CA ARG A 273 9.66 -15.63 -4.15
C ARG A 273 8.59 -15.69 -3.08
N LEU A 274 7.88 -16.81 -3.02
CA LEU A 274 7.04 -17.14 -1.88
C LEU A 274 7.92 -17.64 -0.73
N VAL A 275 7.89 -16.92 0.38
CA VAL A 275 8.59 -17.27 1.61
C VAL A 275 7.60 -17.44 2.75
N LYS A 276 7.95 -18.28 3.71
CA LYS A 276 7.17 -18.38 4.95
C LYS A 276 7.52 -17.23 5.88
N VAL A 277 6.56 -16.80 6.67
CA VAL A 277 6.80 -15.86 7.75
C VAL A 277 7.37 -16.60 8.96
N ALA A 278 8.45 -16.07 9.55
CA ALA A 278 8.97 -16.52 10.83
C ALA A 278 8.69 -15.47 11.90
N LEU A 279 8.08 -15.88 13.01
CA LEU A 279 8.03 -15.03 14.20
C LEU A 279 9.41 -15.05 14.86
N THR A 280 10.06 -13.90 14.94
CA THR A 280 11.37 -13.75 15.57
C THR A 280 11.30 -12.78 16.75
N GLU A 281 12.17 -13.02 17.71
CA GLU A 281 12.42 -12.13 18.85
C GLU A 281 13.64 -11.23 18.62
N THR A 282 14.42 -11.53 17.57
CA THR A 282 15.66 -10.82 17.21
C THR A 282 15.32 -9.48 16.53
N PRO A 283 16.07 -8.40 16.80
CA PRO A 283 15.81 -7.08 16.23
C PRO A 283 15.87 -7.07 14.70
N ILE A 284 15.03 -6.21 14.14
CA ILE A 284 15.04 -5.79 12.74
C ILE A 284 16.40 -5.12 12.49
N PHE A 285 17.16 -5.60 11.49
CA PHE A 285 18.47 -5.03 11.17
C PHE A 285 18.30 -3.57 10.71
N LEU A 286 19.00 -2.63 11.38
CA LEU A 286 18.93 -1.19 11.09
C LEU A 286 19.38 -0.86 9.66
N ASP A 287 20.30 -1.66 9.10
CA ASP A 287 20.82 -1.54 7.73
C ASP A 287 20.23 -2.59 6.77
N ALA A 288 19.05 -3.12 7.07
CA ALA A 288 18.41 -4.09 6.18
C ALA A 288 18.02 -3.45 4.83
N PRO A 289 18.09 -4.21 3.72
CA PRO A 289 17.52 -3.77 2.47
C PRO A 289 16.00 -3.56 2.59
N SER A 290 15.47 -2.63 1.81
CA SER A 290 14.03 -2.44 1.61
C SER A 290 13.51 -3.55 0.69
N LEU A 291 12.59 -4.37 1.20
CA LEU A 291 11.90 -5.41 0.46
C LEU A 291 10.44 -4.99 0.21
N LEU A 292 9.98 -5.15 -1.03
CA LEU A 292 8.57 -5.08 -1.37
C LEU A 292 7.92 -6.41 -1.00
N VAL A 293 7.05 -6.43 0.00
CA VAL A 293 6.40 -7.65 0.47
C VAL A 293 4.90 -7.55 0.28
N ALA A 294 4.30 -8.61 -0.26
CA ALA A 294 2.86 -8.78 -0.34
C ALA A 294 2.41 -10.11 0.26
N ASN A 295 1.18 -10.18 0.76
CA ASN A 295 0.55 -11.46 1.02
C ASN A 295 0.05 -12.09 -0.29
N ASP A 296 -0.29 -13.38 -0.24
CA ASP A 296 -0.86 -14.15 -1.36
C ASP A 296 -2.39 -14.33 -1.23
N ASN A 297 -3.02 -13.60 -0.29
CA ASN A 297 -4.45 -13.66 -0.09
C ASN A 297 -5.15 -12.75 -1.11
N TYR A 298 -5.79 -13.35 -2.12
CA TYR A 298 -6.48 -12.60 -3.17
C TYR A 298 -7.52 -11.60 -2.62
N GLN A 299 -8.46 -12.05 -1.77
CA GLN A 299 -9.54 -11.20 -1.25
C GLN A 299 -9.06 -10.12 -0.27
N HIS A 300 -7.90 -10.34 0.36
CA HIS A 300 -7.32 -9.44 1.34
C HIS A 300 -5.89 -9.07 0.96
N TYR A 301 -5.66 -8.80 -0.33
CA TYR A 301 -4.33 -8.51 -0.83
C TYR A 301 -3.77 -7.28 -0.12
N ARG A 302 -2.56 -7.36 0.41
CA ARG A 302 -1.86 -6.24 1.04
C ARG A 302 -0.40 -6.29 0.66
N ALA A 303 0.17 -5.12 0.39
CA ALA A 303 1.61 -4.99 0.20
C ALA A 303 2.18 -3.77 0.93
N LEU A 304 3.45 -3.85 1.28
CA LEU A 304 4.19 -2.77 1.92
C LEU A 304 5.69 -2.90 1.61
N LEU A 305 6.43 -1.83 1.89
CA LEU A 305 7.88 -1.89 1.99
C LEU A 305 8.27 -2.23 3.43
N VAL A 306 9.19 -3.17 3.59
CA VAL A 306 9.76 -3.54 4.88
C VAL A 306 11.27 -3.48 4.80
N ASN A 307 11.91 -2.81 5.76
CA ASN A 307 13.36 -2.85 5.89
C ASN A 307 13.71 -4.10 6.69
N THR A 308 14.00 -5.19 5.98
CA THR A 308 14.33 -6.47 6.62
C THR A 308 15.13 -7.37 5.67
N ALA A 309 15.85 -8.33 6.23
CA ALA A 309 16.52 -9.38 5.48
C ALA A 309 15.84 -10.71 5.79
N LEU A 310 15.85 -11.63 4.82
CA LEU A 310 15.39 -12.99 5.10
C LEU A 310 16.32 -13.66 6.12
N TYR A 311 15.72 -14.45 7.00
CA TYR A 311 16.42 -15.30 7.95
C TYR A 311 15.97 -16.74 7.71
N ASP A 312 16.91 -17.64 7.38
CA ASP A 312 16.61 -19.06 7.06
C ASP A 312 15.52 -19.18 5.97
N ASP A 313 15.64 -18.38 4.91
CA ASP A 313 14.68 -18.28 3.80
C ASP A 313 13.24 -17.93 4.22
N ARG A 314 13.10 -17.26 5.38
CA ARG A 314 11.82 -16.79 5.92
C ARG A 314 11.86 -15.31 6.15
N LEU A 315 10.69 -14.68 6.03
CA LEU A 315 10.53 -13.26 6.36
C LEU A 315 10.34 -13.12 7.89
N PRO A 316 11.30 -12.51 8.61
CA PRO A 316 11.16 -12.30 10.04
C PRO A 316 10.11 -11.23 10.32
N ILE A 317 9.15 -11.54 11.20
CA ILE A 317 8.21 -10.60 11.78
C ILE A 317 8.39 -10.63 13.30
N ASN A 318 8.36 -9.46 13.93
CA ASN A 318 8.44 -9.35 15.38
C ASN A 318 7.31 -10.14 16.06
N ALA A 319 7.68 -11.18 16.82
CA ALA A 319 6.75 -12.13 17.43
C ALA A 319 5.75 -11.44 18.39
N ALA A 320 6.22 -10.47 19.18
CA ALA A 320 5.36 -9.76 20.12
C ALA A 320 4.35 -8.86 19.42
N SER A 321 4.76 -8.15 18.37
CA SER A 321 3.86 -7.35 17.54
C SER A 321 2.80 -8.22 16.88
N ALA A 322 3.18 -9.38 16.34
CA ALA A 322 2.25 -10.32 15.73
C ALA A 322 1.26 -10.90 16.77
N ALA A 323 1.75 -11.30 17.95
CA ALA A 323 0.92 -11.82 19.04
C ALA A 323 -0.06 -10.76 19.56
N ALA A 324 0.41 -9.54 19.81
CA ALA A 324 -0.42 -8.44 20.27
C ALA A 324 -1.50 -8.06 19.23
N ARG A 325 -1.16 -8.04 17.93
CA ARG A 325 -2.15 -7.83 16.86
C ARG A 325 -3.20 -8.95 16.82
N THR A 326 -2.78 -10.20 16.99
CA THR A 326 -3.70 -11.34 17.03
C THR A 326 -4.64 -11.26 18.23
N ALA A 327 -4.13 -10.82 19.39
CA ALA A 327 -4.92 -10.68 20.61
C ALA A 327 -5.84 -9.45 20.65
N PHE A 328 -5.58 -8.45 19.80
CA PHE A 328 -6.26 -7.16 19.88
C PHE A 328 -7.78 -7.25 19.76
N LEU A 329 -8.32 -7.87 18.70
CA LEU A 329 -9.78 -7.92 18.51
C LEU A 329 -10.48 -8.68 19.65
N PRO A 330 -10.07 -9.91 20.04
CA PRO A 330 -10.65 -10.58 21.21
C PRO A 330 -10.57 -9.74 22.50
N TRP A 331 -9.45 -9.05 22.71
CA TRP A 331 -9.25 -8.21 23.90
C TRP A 331 -10.11 -6.93 23.90
N ALA A 332 -10.19 -6.24 22.75
CA ALA A 332 -11.01 -5.06 22.56
C ALA A 332 -12.50 -5.35 22.80
N HIS A 333 -12.95 -6.55 22.44
CA HIS A 333 -14.32 -7.03 22.65
C HIS A 333 -14.57 -7.60 24.05
N THR A 334 -13.53 -7.83 24.86
CA THR A 334 -13.70 -8.30 26.25
C THR A 334 -14.41 -7.22 27.07
N PRO A 335 -15.52 -7.53 27.78
CA PRO A 335 -16.23 -6.55 28.61
C PRO A 335 -15.34 -5.87 29.65
N PHE A 336 -15.62 -4.59 29.94
CA PHE A 336 -14.79 -3.80 30.86
C PHE A 336 -14.58 -4.48 32.22
N GLU A 337 -15.64 -5.05 32.81
CA GLU A 337 -15.56 -5.78 34.09
C GLU A 337 -14.51 -6.89 34.09
N GLN A 338 -14.42 -7.66 33.00
CA GLN A 338 -13.42 -8.72 32.87
C GLN A 338 -12.01 -8.15 32.72
N ARG A 339 -11.85 -7.01 32.02
CA ARG A 339 -10.56 -6.31 31.92
C ARG A 339 -10.13 -5.74 33.28
N GLN A 340 -11.06 -5.13 34.01
CA GLN A 340 -10.87 -4.63 35.37
C GLN A 340 -10.45 -5.75 36.33
N GLN A 341 -11.11 -6.90 36.30
CA GLN A 341 -10.74 -8.05 37.12
C GLN A 341 -9.30 -8.51 36.88
N ARG A 342 -8.86 -8.55 35.62
CA ARG A 342 -7.48 -8.92 35.27
C ARG A 342 -6.45 -7.91 35.79
N VAL A 343 -6.74 -6.62 35.67
CA VAL A 343 -5.86 -5.56 36.19
C VAL A 343 -5.85 -5.54 37.73
N LYS A 344 -6.97 -5.79 38.40
CA LYS A 344 -7.02 -5.95 39.87
C LYS A 344 -6.22 -7.18 40.32
N ARG A 345 -6.31 -8.29 39.59
CA ARG A 345 -5.50 -9.49 39.85
C ARG A 345 -4.00 -9.19 39.72
N PHE A 346 -3.61 -8.37 38.73
CA PHE A 346 -2.23 -7.90 38.62
C PHE A 346 -1.78 -7.12 39.87
N ALA A 347 -2.59 -6.20 40.38
CA ALA A 347 -2.28 -5.47 41.62
C ALA A 347 -2.13 -6.42 42.83
N ALA A 348 -3.02 -7.41 42.97
CA ALA A 348 -2.96 -8.41 44.03
C ALA A 348 -1.66 -9.24 43.97
N LEU A 349 -1.22 -9.59 42.77
CA LEU A 349 0.03 -10.35 42.59
C LEU A 349 1.28 -9.51 42.85
N LEU A 350 1.28 -8.22 42.49
CA LEU A 350 2.33 -7.29 42.90
C LEU A 350 2.42 -7.21 44.43
N GLN A 351 1.28 -7.13 45.11
CA GLN A 351 1.22 -7.11 46.57
C GLN A 351 1.77 -8.40 47.19
N GLN A 352 1.38 -9.55 46.64
CA GLN A 352 1.83 -10.88 47.10
C GLN A 352 3.36 -11.05 46.95
N HIS A 353 3.94 -10.55 45.86
CA HIS A 353 5.36 -10.74 45.53
C HIS A 353 6.24 -9.51 45.80
N GLN A 354 5.72 -8.49 46.48
CA GLN A 354 6.37 -7.17 46.62
C GLN A 354 7.82 -7.22 47.12
N GLN A 355 8.12 -8.13 48.06
CA GLN A 355 9.45 -8.25 48.65
C GLN A 355 10.46 -8.79 47.64
N SER A 356 10.08 -9.82 46.89
CA SER A 356 10.93 -10.44 45.87
C SER A 356 11.11 -9.52 44.66
N LEU A 357 10.05 -8.84 44.22
CA LEU A 357 10.12 -7.90 43.10
C LEU A 357 11.00 -6.69 43.43
N ALA A 358 10.90 -6.14 44.65
CA ALA A 358 11.75 -5.05 45.11
C ALA A 358 13.23 -5.47 45.13
N GLU A 359 13.55 -6.68 45.62
CA GLU A 359 14.92 -7.20 45.61
C GLU A 359 15.49 -7.32 44.19
N ILE A 360 14.68 -7.79 43.23
CA ILE A 360 15.09 -7.88 41.82
C ILE A 360 15.41 -6.47 41.27
N ILE A 361 14.48 -5.52 41.41
CA ILE A 361 14.68 -4.15 40.90
C ILE A 361 15.91 -3.51 41.58
N SER A 362 16.08 -3.71 42.88
CA SER A 362 17.19 -3.16 43.66
C SER A 362 18.53 -3.65 43.15
N ARG A 363 18.65 -4.96 42.88
CA ARG A 363 19.87 -5.56 42.33
C ARG A 363 20.19 -5.12 40.92
N GLU A 364 19.17 -4.78 40.12
CA GLU A 364 19.35 -4.40 38.71
C GLU A 364 19.63 -2.92 38.53
N THR A 365 18.95 -2.08 39.30
CA THR A 365 19.03 -0.61 39.19
C THR A 365 19.99 0.00 40.20
N SER A 366 20.59 -0.81 41.08
CA SER A 366 21.44 -0.38 42.20
C SER A 366 20.73 0.56 43.20
N LYS A 367 19.39 0.55 43.21
CA LYS A 367 18.58 1.31 44.16
C LYS A 367 18.51 0.63 45.52
N PRO A 368 18.47 1.37 46.64
CA PRO A 368 18.17 0.81 47.95
C PRO A 368 16.82 0.07 47.95
N ARG A 369 16.74 -1.06 48.67
CA ARG A 369 15.53 -1.90 48.72
C ARG A 369 14.28 -1.14 49.15
N TRP A 370 14.40 -0.19 50.09
CA TRP A 370 13.27 0.62 50.55
C TRP A 370 12.67 1.47 49.41
N GLU A 371 13.51 2.01 48.51
CA GLU A 371 13.05 2.80 47.37
C GLU A 371 12.32 1.91 46.35
N THR A 372 12.85 0.72 46.09
CA THR A 372 12.21 -0.25 45.19
C THR A 372 10.90 -0.82 45.74
N LEU A 373 10.77 -0.94 47.06
CA LEU A 373 9.49 -1.27 47.70
C LEU A 373 8.46 -0.14 47.47
N THR A 374 8.87 1.12 47.59
CA THR A 374 8.02 2.27 47.23
C THR A 374 7.62 2.23 45.76
N GLU A 375 8.52 1.84 44.85
CA GLU A 375 8.19 1.66 43.44
C GLU A 375 7.08 0.61 43.23
N ILE A 376 7.18 -0.55 43.86
CA ILE A 376 6.14 -1.59 43.79
C ILE A 376 4.81 -1.09 44.37
N GLN A 377 4.83 -0.39 45.50
CA GLN A 377 3.63 0.22 46.07
C GLN A 377 3.00 1.24 45.11
N ALA A 378 3.83 2.04 44.44
CA ALA A 378 3.36 3.00 43.45
C ALA A 378 2.77 2.29 42.21
N MET A 379 3.27 1.12 41.83
CA MET A 379 2.67 0.29 40.77
C MET A 379 1.28 -0.24 41.18
N ILE A 380 1.14 -0.72 42.42
CA ILE A 380 -0.15 -1.19 42.97
C ILE A 380 -1.16 -0.04 43.03
N GLY A 381 -0.77 1.11 43.58
CA GLY A 381 -1.60 2.30 43.66
C GLY A 381 -2.05 2.81 42.29
N LYS A 382 -1.20 2.69 41.26
CA LYS A 382 -1.53 3.09 39.88
C LYS A 382 -2.78 2.39 39.34
N VAL A 383 -3.03 1.14 39.72
CA VAL A 383 -4.21 0.40 39.29
C VAL A 383 -5.50 1.07 39.74
N GLY A 384 -5.57 1.50 41.01
CA GLY A 384 -6.73 2.23 41.53
C GLY A 384 -6.93 3.57 40.82
N ILE A 385 -5.84 4.34 40.65
CA ILE A 385 -5.87 5.63 39.95
C ILE A 385 -6.36 5.48 38.50
N SER A 386 -5.85 4.50 37.75
CA SER A 386 -6.25 4.26 36.37
C SER A 386 -7.71 3.79 36.22
N LEU A 387 -8.22 3.02 37.19
CA LEU A 387 -9.63 2.63 37.20
C LEU A 387 -10.56 3.82 37.44
N HIS A 388 -10.27 4.63 38.44
CA HIS A 388 -11.02 5.86 38.70
C HIS A 388 -10.99 6.78 37.49
N ALA A 389 -9.81 6.94 36.88
CA ALA A 389 -9.62 7.77 35.71
C ALA A 389 -10.37 7.27 34.47
N TYR A 390 -10.49 5.94 34.28
CA TYR A 390 -11.33 5.37 33.24
C TYR A 390 -12.80 5.73 33.50
N GLN A 391 -13.31 5.44 34.70
CA GLN A 391 -14.70 5.72 35.06
C GLN A 391 -15.08 7.20 34.90
N ALA A 392 -14.18 8.11 35.28
CA ALA A 392 -14.41 9.55 35.18
C ALA A 392 -14.38 10.10 33.74
N ARG A 393 -13.65 9.45 32.81
CA ARG A 393 -13.34 10.03 31.49
C ARG A 393 -13.88 9.25 30.29
N SER A 394 -14.27 7.99 30.44
CA SER A 394 -14.74 7.16 29.33
C SER A 394 -16.23 6.84 29.43
N GLY A 395 -17.06 7.87 29.62
CA GLY A 395 -18.51 7.74 29.64
C GLY A 395 -19.11 7.40 28.27
N VAL A 396 -20.40 7.08 28.28
CA VAL A 396 -21.24 6.95 27.09
C VAL A 396 -22.38 7.94 27.21
N SER A 397 -22.61 8.77 26.20
CA SER A 397 -23.77 9.65 26.13
C SER A 397 -24.65 9.27 24.95
N HIS A 398 -25.96 9.49 25.12
CA HIS A 398 -26.98 9.21 24.12
C HIS A 398 -27.89 10.43 24.03
N THR A 399 -27.94 11.06 22.86
CA THR A 399 -28.74 12.25 22.61
C THR A 399 -29.77 11.92 21.54
N PRO A 400 -31.08 11.86 21.89
CA PRO A 400 -32.14 11.67 20.91
C PRO A 400 -32.15 12.81 19.90
N MET A 401 -32.45 12.52 18.64
CA MET A 401 -32.61 13.49 17.57
C MET A 401 -33.95 13.28 16.86
N ALA A 402 -34.40 14.27 16.09
CA ALA A 402 -35.67 14.19 15.35
C ALA A 402 -35.73 12.95 14.43
N GLU A 403 -34.60 12.56 13.85
CA GLU A 403 -34.43 11.29 13.13
C GLU A 403 -33.22 10.51 13.71
N GLY A 404 -33.49 9.62 14.66
CA GLY A 404 -32.47 8.72 15.24
C GLY A 404 -31.83 9.24 16.53
N ALA A 405 -30.54 8.93 16.73
CA ALA A 405 -29.81 9.30 17.94
C ALA A 405 -28.32 9.51 17.69
N SER A 406 -27.74 10.50 18.38
CA SER A 406 -26.29 10.69 18.49
C SER A 406 -25.75 9.94 19.70
N VAL A 407 -24.65 9.20 19.52
CA VAL A 407 -24.07 8.36 20.57
C VAL A 407 -22.56 8.56 20.66
N LEU A 408 -22.08 9.00 21.82
CA LEU A 408 -20.64 9.08 22.11
C LEU A 408 -20.19 7.81 22.83
N ARG A 409 -19.17 7.14 22.29
CA ARG A 409 -18.55 5.95 22.89
C ARG A 409 -17.04 5.99 22.67
N HIS A 410 -16.31 5.37 23.60
CA HIS A 410 -14.87 5.23 23.54
C HIS A 410 -14.50 3.82 23.03
N ARG A 411 -13.55 3.75 22.10
CA ARG A 411 -13.05 2.49 21.52
C ARG A 411 -11.53 2.43 21.65
N PRO A 412 -10.94 1.23 21.83
CA PRO A 412 -9.49 1.11 21.87
C PRO A 412 -8.86 1.45 20.51
N HIS A 413 -7.63 1.95 20.55
CA HIS A 413 -6.86 2.32 19.37
C HIS A 413 -6.16 1.12 18.70
N GLY A 414 -5.73 0.10 19.47
CA GLY A 414 -5.00 -1.02 18.90
C GLY A 414 -3.96 -1.66 19.80
N VAL A 415 -2.76 -1.85 19.24
CA VAL A 415 -1.56 -2.31 19.93
C VAL A 415 -0.68 -1.10 20.21
N LEU A 416 -0.37 -0.84 21.47
CA LEU A 416 0.53 0.24 21.89
C LEU A 416 1.94 -0.33 22.15
N ALA A 417 2.96 0.38 21.69
CA ALA A 417 4.33 0.15 22.12
C ALA A 417 4.60 1.01 23.37
N VAL A 418 5.06 0.38 24.46
CA VAL A 418 5.46 1.08 25.68
C VAL A 418 6.97 0.87 25.85
N PHE A 419 7.71 1.96 25.96
CA PHE A 419 9.15 1.95 26.18
C PHE A 419 9.43 2.34 27.63
N GLY A 420 10.01 1.43 28.40
CA GLY A 420 10.32 1.64 29.82
C GLY A 420 11.69 2.27 30.00
N PRO A 421 11.84 3.29 30.85
CA PRO A 421 13.15 3.82 31.24
C PRO A 421 13.78 2.98 32.36
N TYR A 422 15.09 3.06 32.50
CA TYR A 422 15.86 2.30 33.51
C TYR A 422 15.65 2.79 34.95
N ASN A 423 15.26 4.05 35.14
CA ASN A 423 15.25 4.69 36.46
C ASN A 423 14.04 4.29 37.31
N PHE A 424 12.93 3.84 36.72
CA PHE A 424 11.77 3.27 37.44
C PHE A 424 11.14 2.23 36.51
N PRO A 425 11.81 1.08 36.34
CA PRO A 425 11.54 0.11 35.27
C PRO A 425 10.17 -0.58 35.42
N GLY A 426 9.60 -0.57 36.63
CA GLY A 426 8.25 -1.03 36.89
C GLY A 426 7.22 0.09 36.85
N HIS A 427 7.43 1.15 37.63
CA HIS A 427 6.39 2.16 37.87
C HIS A 427 6.03 3.00 36.65
N LEU A 428 7.02 3.55 35.94
CA LEU A 428 6.77 4.45 34.81
C LEU A 428 6.06 3.75 33.64
N PRO A 429 6.50 2.58 33.16
CA PRO A 429 5.77 1.89 32.10
C PRO A 429 4.40 1.40 32.57
N ASN A 430 4.25 1.03 33.85
CA ASN A 430 2.95 0.66 34.43
C ASN A 430 1.92 1.80 34.33
N GLY A 431 2.36 3.05 34.37
CA GLY A 431 1.53 4.23 34.12
C GLY A 431 0.90 4.29 32.73
N HIS A 432 1.48 3.61 31.74
CA HIS A 432 0.94 3.50 30.38
C HIS A 432 0.24 2.16 30.14
N ILE A 433 0.81 1.06 30.66
CA ILE A 433 0.31 -0.31 30.44
C ILE A 433 -1.10 -0.48 31.01
N VAL A 434 -1.30 -0.12 32.27
CA VAL A 434 -2.58 -0.33 32.97
C VAL A 434 -3.75 0.39 32.30
N PRO A 435 -3.70 1.72 32.06
CA PRO A 435 -4.80 2.41 31.39
C PRO A 435 -5.02 1.92 29.95
N ALA A 436 -3.95 1.55 29.23
CA ALA A 436 -4.08 0.99 27.89
C ALA A 436 -4.88 -0.32 27.89
N LEU A 437 -4.56 -1.23 28.82
CA LEU A 437 -5.27 -2.50 28.98
C LEU A 437 -6.75 -2.29 29.40
N LEU A 438 -7.02 -1.38 30.34
CA LEU A 438 -8.38 -1.05 30.77
C LEU A 438 -9.22 -0.50 29.61
N ALA A 439 -8.62 0.34 28.76
CA ALA A 439 -9.25 0.88 27.56
C ALA A 439 -9.49 -0.17 26.45
N GLY A 440 -8.97 -1.39 26.60
CA GLY A 440 -9.13 -2.47 25.61
C GLY A 440 -8.03 -2.54 24.56
N ASN A 441 -6.90 -1.86 24.78
CA ASN A 441 -5.74 -1.96 23.91
C ASN A 441 -4.83 -3.13 24.32
N CYS A 442 -4.08 -3.67 23.36
CA CYS A 442 -2.96 -4.56 23.66
C CYS A 442 -1.66 -3.76 23.82
N VAL A 443 -0.67 -4.33 24.50
CA VAL A 443 0.63 -3.68 24.72
C VAL A 443 1.79 -4.59 24.33
N VAL A 444 2.74 -4.03 23.59
CA VAL A 444 4.10 -4.55 23.41
C VAL A 444 5.02 -3.67 24.27
N PHE A 445 5.63 -4.26 25.29
CA PHE A 445 6.51 -3.54 26.21
C PHE A 445 7.97 -3.84 25.86
N LYS A 446 8.78 -2.78 25.67
CA LYS A 446 10.23 -2.85 25.54
C LYS A 446 10.86 -2.16 26.77
N PRO A 447 11.52 -2.89 27.68
CA PRO A 447 12.26 -2.30 28.80
C PRO A 447 13.56 -1.62 28.32
N SER A 448 14.27 -0.96 29.25
CA SER A 448 15.56 -0.35 28.94
C SER A 448 16.65 -1.42 28.84
N GLU A 449 17.55 -1.25 27.88
CA GLU A 449 18.75 -2.08 27.71
C GLU A 449 19.75 -1.99 28.89
N LEU A 450 19.57 -1.01 29.78
CA LEU A 450 20.40 -0.84 30.97
C LEU A 450 19.94 -1.70 32.15
N ASP A 451 18.75 -2.30 32.08
CA ASP A 451 18.21 -3.19 33.11
C ASP A 451 18.83 -4.61 32.97
N ALA A 452 19.48 -5.13 34.02
CA ALA A 452 20.33 -6.32 33.92
C ALA A 452 19.60 -7.65 33.62
N ILE A 453 18.26 -7.69 33.66
CA ILE A 453 17.46 -8.80 33.09
C ILE A 453 17.75 -9.02 31.59
N ASP A 454 18.25 -8.01 30.88
CA ASP A 454 18.30 -8.00 29.41
C ASP A 454 19.64 -8.52 28.79
N ARG A 455 20.73 -8.66 29.56
CA ARG A 455 22.03 -9.08 28.97
C ARG A 455 22.16 -10.56 28.58
N ARG A 456 21.26 -11.44 29.05
CA ARG A 456 21.33 -12.91 28.77
C ARG A 456 20.10 -13.49 28.07
N ARG A 457 19.06 -12.71 27.76
CA ARG A 457 17.79 -13.21 27.21
C ARG A 457 17.22 -12.33 26.08
N ASN A 458 18.06 -12.06 25.08
CA ASN A 458 17.71 -11.36 23.83
C ASN A 458 16.69 -12.10 22.91
N ALA A 459 15.98 -13.11 23.40
CA ALA A 459 15.13 -13.98 22.59
C ALA A 459 13.81 -14.27 23.30
N GLU A 460 13.11 -13.24 23.78
CA GLU A 460 11.89 -13.51 24.53
C GLU A 460 11.00 -12.24 24.60
N VAL A 461 10.48 -11.77 23.46
CA VAL A 461 9.54 -10.63 23.39
C VAL A 461 8.12 -11.19 23.33
N VAL A 462 7.32 -11.03 24.39
CA VAL A 462 5.93 -11.52 24.42
C VAL A 462 4.96 -10.51 25.01
N ALA A 463 3.84 -10.35 24.30
CA ALA A 463 2.65 -9.56 24.60
C ALA A 463 2.22 -9.61 26.08
N ALA A 464 1.92 -8.43 26.65
CA ALA A 464 1.29 -8.22 27.96
C ALA A 464 2.00 -8.79 29.21
N GLY A 465 3.23 -9.28 29.08
CA GLY A 465 3.69 -10.42 29.87
C GLY A 465 4.44 -10.15 31.16
N ARG A 466 5.76 -10.02 31.15
CA ARG A 466 6.56 -10.73 32.15
C ARG A 466 6.42 -10.38 33.63
N VAL A 467 6.11 -9.15 34.02
CA VAL A 467 5.80 -8.86 35.44
C VAL A 467 4.39 -9.37 35.80
N ALA A 468 3.43 -9.25 34.88
CA ALA A 468 2.08 -9.83 35.02
C ALA A 468 2.04 -11.36 34.78
N GLN A 469 2.99 -11.92 34.04
CA GLN A 469 3.06 -13.31 33.58
C GLN A 469 3.83 -14.19 34.57
N ARG A 470 4.89 -13.70 35.23
CA ARG A 470 5.47 -14.38 36.39
C ARG A 470 4.46 -14.46 37.54
N CYS A 471 3.68 -13.41 37.71
CA CYS A 471 2.56 -13.36 38.63
C CYS A 471 1.40 -14.31 38.23
N ALA A 472 1.11 -14.49 36.93
CA ALA A 472 0.02 -15.37 36.46
C ALA A 472 0.42 -16.85 36.25
N GLN A 473 1.70 -17.18 36.06
CA GLN A 473 2.17 -18.56 35.84
C GLN A 473 2.21 -19.43 37.12
N LEU A 474 2.10 -18.83 38.31
CA LEU A 474 1.88 -19.58 39.55
C LEU A 474 0.44 -20.14 39.67
N GLY A 475 -0.43 -19.91 38.68
CA GLY A 475 -1.86 -20.26 38.76
C GLY A 475 -2.43 -21.20 37.68
N THR A 476 -1.70 -21.57 36.62
CA THR A 476 -2.25 -22.46 35.57
C THR A 476 -1.14 -23.26 34.88
N GLY A 477 -1.19 -24.59 35.01
CA GLY A 477 -0.30 -25.49 34.31
C GLY A 477 -0.49 -25.48 32.79
N ARG A 478 0.63 -25.63 32.07
CA ARG A 478 0.79 -25.82 30.61
C ARG A 478 0.30 -24.70 29.68
N ALA A 479 1.25 -24.07 28.99
CA ALA A 479 1.04 -23.44 27.69
C ALA A 479 1.87 -24.19 26.64
N GLY A 480 1.19 -24.80 25.67
CA GLY A 480 1.82 -25.54 24.57
C GLY A 480 2.51 -24.61 23.58
N ASN A 481 3.74 -24.96 23.22
CA ASN A 481 4.47 -24.40 22.09
C ASN A 481 3.71 -24.67 20.79
N ARG A 482 3.16 -23.64 20.14
CA ARG A 482 2.83 -23.69 18.71
C ARG A 482 3.72 -22.72 17.96
N ARG A 483 4.94 -23.19 17.66
CA ARG A 483 5.82 -22.60 16.65
C ARG A 483 5.35 -23.05 15.27
N SER A 484 4.51 -22.25 14.61
CA SER A 484 4.42 -22.08 13.16
C SER A 484 3.05 -21.50 12.79
N ALA A 485 2.98 -20.20 12.51
CA ALA A 485 1.89 -19.70 11.68
C ALA A 485 2.32 -19.97 10.24
N GLY A 486 1.69 -20.93 9.56
CA GLY A 486 1.97 -21.32 8.16
C GLY A 486 1.56 -20.25 7.13
N ARG A 487 1.76 -18.96 7.43
CA ARG A 487 1.45 -17.85 6.54
C ARG A 487 2.60 -17.66 5.55
N GLN A 488 2.25 -17.50 4.29
CA GLN A 488 3.18 -17.22 3.20
C GLN A 488 3.06 -15.75 2.78
N CYS A 489 4.15 -15.21 2.27
CA CYS A 489 4.19 -13.90 1.64
C CYS A 489 5.15 -13.95 0.45
N ARG A 490 4.91 -13.12 -0.55
CA ARG A 490 5.77 -12.95 -1.71
C ARG A 490 6.60 -11.68 -1.55
N TYR A 491 7.88 -11.72 -1.89
CA TYR A 491 8.76 -10.55 -1.95
C TYR A 491 9.41 -10.37 -3.31
#